data_AF-A0A812GQW3-F1
#
_entry.id   AF-A0A812GQW3-F1
#
_cell.length_a   1.000
_cell.length_b   1.000
_cell.length_c   1.000
_cell.angle_alpha   90.00
_cell.angle_beta   90.00
_cell.angle_gamma   90.00
#
_symmetry.space_group_name_H-M   'P 1'
#
loop_
_entity.id
_entity.type
_entity.pdbx_description
1 polymer ?
#
loop_
_entity_poly.entity_id
_entity_poly.type
_entity_poly.pdbx_seq_one_letter_code
_entity_poly.pdbx_strand_id
1 'polypeptide(L)'
;MDRPMLQSLLSERQSWLALRDLPRDDLLAAQQTIGSDCSGLDCCIYALRKLGIEHKHLFSCDNDDHARQWAAKNHSPHRYYEDLRDRRSRSDQDKTITGYITGFPCRPFSVQNSSSRGMSHKDADLPACVVAETMRARPQWAVYENVLGLRQYLHGPRGVFSIFQKGGLLKEYFVFVLPIDPQKTLGVPHRRPRLYFVLVRKADAVCSNVGYLSELIQTLLEKLTTEVRRRPCPRLPDLQGETVSAETCKGRPNGKIQKQQWPKVHKAFCEKNGIRPRTFSESQAPGLTPRERDVLGICVAQARQQRASRDDFQIVDVSQSAHRAPTAFNGVPCLTTSSKLVLVPPGADKCKVLSGRDKLRLIGIMPEQCVIENETMANALHRLCGNAMHVDAVALAMVLAMSLVSWEHCDKRESTAACHSNAVVFTFQTVEKGKRPQGLPHKALLSMKRLRNGKGKAARSRSVSHATCQVHSDRKRKSAAQSSDAPKQRRSLGSLFG
;
A
#
# COMPACT_ATOMS: atom_id res chain seq x y z
N MET A 1 -1.04 17.04 -0.61
CA MET A 1 -2.32 17.56 -1.08
C MET A 1 -2.96 18.35 0.04
N ASP A 2 -3.36 19.59 -0.24
CA ASP A 2 -4.01 20.51 0.70
C ASP A 2 -5.37 20.95 0.16
N ARG A 3 -6.12 21.72 0.95
CA ARG A 3 -7.46 22.19 0.58
C ARG A 3 -7.48 23.04 -0.71
N PRO A 4 -6.53 23.98 -0.95
CA PRO A 4 -6.47 24.69 -2.23
C PRO A 4 -6.28 23.77 -3.44
N MET A 5 -5.39 22.76 -3.32
CA MET A 5 -5.18 21.77 -4.37
C MET A 5 -6.45 20.95 -4.62
N LEU A 6 -7.18 20.57 -3.56
CA LEU A 6 -8.48 19.92 -3.70
C LEU A 6 -9.47 20.80 -4.46
N GLN A 7 -9.64 22.07 -4.08
CA GLN A 7 -10.55 22.99 -4.77
C GLN A 7 -10.22 23.12 -6.27
N SER A 8 -8.94 23.19 -6.61
CA SER A 8 -8.50 23.23 -8.00
C SER A 8 -8.86 21.95 -8.77
N LEU A 9 -8.66 20.77 -8.16
CA LEU A 9 -9.06 19.50 -8.76
C LEU A 9 -10.58 19.38 -8.92
N LEU A 10 -11.36 19.84 -7.94
CA LEU A 10 -12.82 19.84 -8.04
C LEU A 10 -13.30 20.80 -9.13
N SER A 11 -12.70 21.98 -9.26
CA SER A 11 -12.99 22.90 -10.37
C SER A 11 -12.68 22.27 -11.73
N GLU A 12 -11.55 21.58 -11.85
CA GLU A 12 -11.17 20.87 -13.07
C GLU A 12 -12.19 19.75 -13.40
N ARG A 13 -12.64 19.00 -12.39
CA ARG A 13 -13.70 18.00 -12.55
C ARG A 13 -14.99 18.63 -13.07
N GLN A 14 -15.43 19.77 -12.50
CA GLN A 14 -16.66 20.43 -12.96
C GLN A 14 -16.58 20.86 -14.42
N SER A 15 -15.45 21.44 -14.83
CA SER A 15 -15.21 21.81 -16.23
C SER A 15 -15.23 20.59 -17.14
N TRP A 16 -14.60 19.49 -16.71
CA TRP A 16 -14.56 18.25 -17.47
C TRP A 16 -15.95 17.62 -17.66
N LEU A 17 -16.80 17.66 -16.63
CA LEU A 17 -18.19 17.19 -16.67
C LEU A 17 -19.04 18.06 -17.59
N ALA A 18 -18.93 19.38 -17.46
CA ALA A 18 -19.66 20.35 -18.29
C ALA A 18 -19.36 20.17 -19.79
N LEU A 19 -18.10 19.94 -20.16
CA LEU A 19 -17.70 19.70 -21.55
C LEU A 19 -18.28 18.42 -22.18
N ARG A 20 -18.90 17.56 -21.38
CA ARG A 20 -19.49 16.28 -21.81
C ARG A 20 -20.99 16.20 -21.54
N ASP A 21 -21.60 17.32 -21.19
CA ASP A 21 -23.02 17.40 -20.80
C ASP A 21 -23.38 16.39 -19.70
N LEU A 22 -22.44 16.10 -18.79
CA LEU A 22 -22.66 15.25 -17.62
C LEU A 22 -23.14 16.10 -16.43
N PRO A 23 -23.95 15.53 -15.52
CA PRO A 23 -24.46 16.27 -14.38
C PRO A 23 -23.35 16.82 -13.49
N ARG A 24 -23.54 18.06 -13.01
CA ARG A 24 -22.59 18.77 -12.15
C ARG A 24 -23.08 18.69 -10.73
N ASP A 25 -22.25 18.13 -9.86
CA ASP A 25 -22.58 17.92 -8.47
C ASP A 25 -21.53 18.52 -7.54
N ASP A 26 -21.86 18.72 -6.26
CA ASP A 26 -20.91 19.18 -5.27
C ASP A 26 -20.49 18.03 -4.34
N LEU A 27 -19.30 17.48 -4.61
CA LEU A 27 -18.66 16.47 -3.77
C LEU A 27 -18.52 16.94 -2.32
N LEU A 28 -18.26 18.24 -2.08
CA LEU A 28 -18.06 18.77 -0.74
C LEU A 28 -19.38 18.93 0.03
N ALA A 29 -20.52 19.00 -0.66
CA ALA A 29 -21.84 19.01 -0.03
C ALA A 29 -22.25 17.61 0.47
N ALA A 30 -21.66 16.54 -0.08
CA ALA A 30 -21.99 15.18 0.31
C ALA A 30 -21.24 14.75 1.58
N GLN A 31 -21.97 14.46 2.65
CA GLN A 31 -21.40 13.90 3.88
C GLN A 31 -20.83 12.50 3.63
N GLN A 32 -19.54 12.32 3.89
CA GLN A 32 -18.89 11.02 3.71
C GLN A 32 -19.07 10.13 4.94
N THR A 33 -19.46 8.87 4.76
CA THR A 33 -19.47 7.86 5.84
C THR A 33 -18.43 6.79 5.54
N ILE A 34 -17.42 6.69 6.39
CA ILE A 34 -16.18 5.98 6.09
C ILE A 34 -16.04 4.74 6.94
N GLY A 35 -15.66 3.64 6.31
CA GLY A 35 -15.18 2.43 6.96
C GLY A 35 -13.76 2.08 6.54
N SER A 36 -12.92 1.63 7.48
CA SER A 36 -11.56 1.19 7.19
C SER A 36 -11.25 -0.20 7.75
N ASP A 37 -10.59 -1.03 6.93
CA ASP A 37 -10.06 -2.34 7.34
C ASP A 37 -8.55 -2.41 7.13
N CYS A 38 -7.83 -3.13 8.00
CA CYS A 38 -6.38 -3.06 8.10
C CYS A 38 -5.93 -1.60 8.30
N SER A 39 -6.58 -0.93 9.25
CA SER A 39 -6.56 0.52 9.38
C SER A 39 -5.22 1.09 9.82
N GLY A 40 -4.43 0.36 10.61
CA GLY A 40 -3.15 0.84 11.15
C GLY A 40 -3.29 2.17 11.90
N LEU A 41 -2.76 3.25 11.32
CA LEU A 41 -2.87 4.60 11.87
C LEU A 41 -4.10 5.39 11.37
N ASP A 42 -4.99 4.76 10.59
CA ASP A 42 -6.17 5.38 9.97
C ASP A 42 -5.82 6.66 9.18
N CYS A 43 -4.75 6.59 8.36
CA CYS A 43 -4.29 7.71 7.55
C CYS A 43 -5.36 8.30 6.62
N CYS A 44 -6.39 7.53 6.26
CA CYS A 44 -7.54 8.02 5.50
C CYS A 44 -8.36 9.08 6.27
N ILE A 45 -8.49 8.95 7.59
CA ILE A 45 -9.20 9.92 8.43
C ILE A 45 -8.37 11.20 8.56
N TYR A 46 -7.05 11.09 8.75
CA TYR A 46 -6.15 12.25 8.68
C TYR A 46 -6.22 12.96 7.32
N ALA A 47 -6.29 12.20 6.23
CA ALA A 47 -6.45 12.75 4.89
C ALA A 47 -7.73 13.57 4.74
N LEU A 48 -8.88 13.02 5.17
CA LEU A 48 -10.17 13.74 5.10
C LEU A 48 -10.16 15.04 5.93
N ARG A 49 -9.63 14.98 7.16
CA ARG A 49 -9.46 16.17 8.02
C ARG A 49 -8.57 17.21 7.37
N LYS A 50 -7.42 16.81 6.83
CA LYS A 50 -6.46 17.69 6.15
C LYS A 50 -7.09 18.39 4.93
N LEU A 51 -7.96 17.69 4.21
CA LEU A 51 -8.68 18.21 3.06
C LEU A 51 -9.90 19.07 3.44
N GLY A 52 -10.34 19.02 4.71
CA GLY A 52 -11.55 19.69 5.16
C GLY A 52 -12.84 19.07 4.60
N ILE A 53 -12.82 17.76 4.29
CA ILE A 53 -13.99 17.02 3.83
C ILE A 53 -14.76 16.53 5.05
N GLU A 54 -16.05 16.88 5.14
CA GLU A 54 -16.91 16.44 6.23
C GLU A 54 -17.13 14.93 6.16
N HIS A 55 -16.98 14.25 7.30
CA HIS A 55 -17.10 12.81 7.35
C HIS A 55 -17.55 12.28 8.72
N LYS A 56 -18.23 11.14 8.69
CA LYS A 56 -18.50 10.25 9.81
C LYS A 56 -17.59 9.03 9.70
N HIS A 57 -16.88 8.71 10.76
CA HIS A 57 -16.06 7.50 10.82
C HIS A 57 -16.89 6.36 11.44
N LEU A 58 -17.40 5.46 10.61
CA LEU A 58 -18.34 4.42 11.05
C LEU A 58 -17.60 3.27 11.74
N PHE A 59 -16.52 2.77 11.14
CA PHE A 59 -15.74 1.71 11.76
C PHE A 59 -14.27 1.74 11.35
N SER A 60 -13.44 1.19 12.24
CA SER A 60 -12.03 0.85 11.99
C SER A 60 -11.78 -0.59 12.41
N CYS A 61 -11.01 -1.35 11.63
CA CYS A 61 -10.66 -2.74 11.91
C CYS A 61 -9.15 -2.99 11.80
N ASP A 62 -8.53 -3.48 12.88
CA ASP A 62 -7.14 -3.92 12.86
C ASP A 62 -6.84 -4.95 13.95
N ASN A 63 -6.00 -5.94 13.62
CA ASN A 63 -5.61 -6.99 14.56
C ASN A 63 -4.42 -6.59 15.44
N ASP A 64 -3.75 -5.47 15.16
CA ASP A 64 -2.72 -4.90 16.03
C ASP A 64 -3.38 -4.08 17.15
N ASP A 65 -3.16 -4.48 18.40
CA ASP A 65 -3.75 -3.81 19.57
C ASP A 65 -3.35 -2.34 19.65
N HIS A 66 -2.13 -1.97 19.23
CA HIS A 66 -1.71 -0.57 19.22
C HIS A 66 -2.40 0.24 18.11
N ALA A 67 -2.74 -0.38 16.97
CA ALA A 67 -3.55 0.28 15.95
C ALA A 67 -4.97 0.56 16.48
N ARG A 68 -5.58 -0.41 17.18
CA ARG A 68 -6.89 -0.21 17.81
C ARG A 68 -6.87 0.87 18.89
N GLN A 69 -5.87 0.85 19.76
CA GLN A 69 -5.66 1.91 20.77
C GLN A 69 -5.44 3.28 20.12
N TRP A 70 -4.66 3.35 19.04
CA TRP A 70 -4.46 4.59 18.30
C TRP A 70 -5.78 5.14 17.74
N ALA A 71 -6.58 4.30 17.09
CA ALA A 71 -7.87 4.68 16.54
C ALA A 71 -8.88 5.07 17.63
N ALA A 72 -8.86 4.39 18.79
CA ALA A 72 -9.63 4.75 19.99
C ALA A 72 -9.39 6.19 20.44
N LYS A 73 -8.13 6.63 20.42
CA LYS A 73 -7.75 7.93 20.97
C LYS A 73 -7.77 9.07 19.97
N ASN A 74 -7.49 8.79 18.70
CA ASN A 74 -7.29 9.84 17.69
C ASN A 74 -8.46 9.99 16.70
N HIS A 75 -9.33 8.98 16.58
CA HIS A 75 -10.34 8.91 15.53
C HIS A 75 -11.76 8.63 15.98
N SER A 76 -11.95 8.03 17.15
CA SER A 76 -13.25 7.68 17.72
C SER A 76 -14.29 7.14 16.72
N PRO A 77 -13.96 6.16 15.84
CA PRO A 77 -14.98 5.51 15.03
C PRO A 77 -16.13 4.99 15.88
N HIS A 78 -17.31 4.95 15.27
CA HIS A 78 -18.50 4.43 15.94
C HIS A 78 -18.33 2.96 16.37
N ARG A 79 -17.51 2.18 15.66
CA ARG A 79 -17.20 0.77 15.98
C ARG A 79 -15.75 0.40 15.75
N TYR A 80 -15.29 -0.57 16.55
CA TYR A 80 -14.01 -1.23 16.37
C TYR A 80 -14.21 -2.71 16.11
N TYR A 81 -13.44 -3.23 15.16
CA TYR A 81 -13.35 -4.66 14.89
C TYR A 81 -11.89 -5.12 15.02
N GLU A 82 -11.69 -6.37 15.44
CA GLU A 82 -10.34 -6.90 15.69
C GLU A 82 -9.80 -7.69 14.51
N ASP A 83 -10.63 -8.50 13.85
CA ASP A 83 -10.20 -9.29 12.68
C ASP A 83 -11.17 -9.09 11.51
N LEU A 84 -10.60 -8.75 10.35
CA LEU A 84 -11.30 -8.64 9.08
C LEU A 84 -12.03 -9.94 8.72
N ARG A 85 -11.49 -11.09 9.11
CA ARG A 85 -12.09 -12.41 8.82
C ARG A 85 -13.44 -12.60 9.49
N ASP A 86 -13.66 -11.93 10.62
CA ASP A 86 -14.87 -12.03 11.42
C ASP A 86 -15.91 -10.96 11.06
N ARG A 87 -15.59 -10.01 10.17
CA ARG A 87 -16.53 -8.97 9.71
C ARG A 87 -17.69 -9.53 8.90
N ARG A 88 -17.49 -10.66 8.22
CA ARG A 88 -18.50 -11.27 7.34
C ARG A 88 -19.82 -11.61 8.04
N SER A 89 -19.77 -11.92 9.34
CA SER A 89 -20.95 -12.30 10.14
C SER A 89 -21.58 -11.12 10.89
N ARG A 90 -21.07 -9.90 10.75
CA ARG A 90 -21.45 -8.76 11.60
C ARG A 90 -22.15 -7.63 10.83
N SER A 91 -23.35 -7.29 11.33
CA SER A 91 -24.16 -6.07 11.23
C SER A 91 -24.51 -5.50 9.83
N ASP A 92 -25.82 -5.34 9.59
CA ASP A 92 -26.39 -4.60 8.44
C ASP A 92 -26.09 -3.09 8.45
N GLN A 93 -25.65 -2.56 9.59
CA GLN A 93 -25.44 -1.12 9.77
C GLN A 93 -24.19 -0.62 9.04
N ASP A 94 -23.28 -1.50 8.64
CA ASP A 94 -22.12 -1.13 7.82
C ASP A 94 -22.51 -0.87 6.35
N LYS A 95 -23.74 -1.18 5.93
CA LYS A 95 -24.26 -0.93 4.56
C LYS A 95 -24.48 0.56 4.26
N THR A 96 -24.27 1.44 5.24
CA THR A 96 -24.48 2.89 5.08
C THR A 96 -23.20 3.65 4.73
N ILE A 97 -22.04 2.99 4.61
CA ILE A 97 -20.81 3.66 4.22
C ILE A 97 -20.88 4.19 2.77
N THR A 98 -20.38 5.40 2.55
CA THR A 98 -20.14 5.96 1.22
C THR A 98 -18.77 5.52 0.70
N GLY A 99 -17.79 5.40 1.60
CA GLY A 99 -16.40 5.12 1.28
C GLY A 99 -15.81 3.97 2.10
N TYR A 100 -15.02 3.12 1.44
CA TYR A 100 -14.29 2.03 2.07
C TYR A 100 -12.80 2.06 1.74
N ILE A 101 -11.93 2.02 2.74
CA ILE A 101 -10.47 2.09 2.55
C ILE A 101 -9.77 0.90 3.21
N THR A 102 -8.81 0.27 2.51
CA THR A 102 -8.00 -0.79 3.11
C THR A 102 -6.59 -0.93 2.52
N GLY A 103 -5.61 -1.15 3.40
CA GLY A 103 -4.22 -1.46 3.05
C GLY A 103 -3.88 -2.92 3.35
N PHE A 104 -4.51 -3.86 2.64
CA PHE A 104 -4.46 -5.27 3.04
C PHE A 104 -3.04 -5.88 2.97
N PRO A 105 -2.65 -6.74 3.92
CA PRO A 105 -1.31 -7.31 3.98
C PRO A 105 -0.83 -8.00 2.70
N CYS A 106 0.34 -7.61 2.21
CA CYS A 106 0.99 -8.17 1.02
C CYS A 106 1.85 -9.43 1.30
N ARG A 107 1.82 -9.99 2.51
CA ARG A 107 2.75 -11.06 2.93
C ARG A 107 2.79 -12.31 2.01
N PRO A 108 1.72 -12.70 1.27
CA PRO A 108 1.81 -13.78 0.28
C PRO A 108 2.56 -13.40 -1.01
N PHE A 109 2.75 -12.10 -1.29
CA PHE A 109 3.15 -11.57 -2.61
C PHE A 109 4.35 -10.60 -2.54
N SER A 110 4.95 -10.36 -1.37
CA SER A 110 6.10 -9.46 -1.23
C SER A 110 7.43 -10.14 -1.60
N VAL A 111 8.18 -9.51 -2.51
CA VAL A 111 9.53 -9.94 -2.95
C VAL A 111 10.55 -9.91 -1.80
N GLN A 112 10.31 -9.12 -0.75
CA GLN A 112 11.22 -8.98 0.40
C GLN A 112 11.12 -10.14 1.40
N ASN A 113 10.15 -11.05 1.24
CA ASN A 113 10.04 -12.21 2.11
C ASN A 113 10.58 -13.46 1.40
N SER A 114 11.78 -13.90 1.78
CA SER A 114 12.39 -15.16 1.30
C SER A 114 11.57 -16.41 1.66
N SER A 115 10.55 -16.25 2.51
CA SER A 115 9.57 -17.28 2.89
C SER A 115 8.18 -17.08 2.27
N SER A 116 8.09 -16.35 1.15
CA SER A 116 6.88 -16.26 0.33
C SER A 116 6.39 -17.67 -0.02
N ARG A 117 5.28 -18.10 0.59
CA ARG A 117 4.62 -19.38 0.27
C ARG A 117 3.37 -19.20 -0.60
N GLY A 118 3.21 -18.02 -1.22
CA GLY A 118 2.04 -17.69 -2.04
C GLY A 118 0.72 -18.02 -1.35
N MET A 119 -0.14 -18.78 -2.03
CA MET A 119 -1.46 -19.19 -1.53
C MET A 119 -1.47 -20.10 -0.30
N SER A 120 -0.32 -20.62 0.13
CA SER A 120 -0.21 -21.39 1.38
C SER A 120 0.16 -20.53 2.59
N HIS A 121 0.27 -19.21 2.40
CA HIS A 121 0.38 -18.25 3.50
C HIS A 121 -0.97 -18.10 4.21
N LYS A 122 -0.97 -18.02 5.54
CA LYS A 122 -2.17 -17.86 6.38
C LYS A 122 -3.00 -16.59 6.08
N ASP A 123 -2.43 -15.67 5.31
CA ASP A 123 -3.03 -14.37 4.96
C ASP A 123 -3.43 -14.30 3.47
N ALA A 124 -3.37 -15.42 2.74
CA ALA A 124 -3.75 -15.48 1.33
C ALA A 124 -5.27 -15.31 1.10
N ASP A 125 -6.06 -15.42 2.15
CA ASP A 125 -7.51 -15.21 2.19
C ASP A 125 -7.92 -13.74 2.36
N LEU A 126 -7.00 -12.87 2.84
CA LEU A 126 -7.32 -11.47 3.12
C LEU A 126 -7.82 -10.69 1.90
N PRO A 127 -7.25 -10.81 0.68
CA PRO A 127 -7.82 -10.16 -0.49
C PRO A 127 -9.26 -10.61 -0.78
N ALA A 128 -9.59 -11.88 -0.53
CA ALA A 128 -10.97 -12.37 -0.69
C ALA A 128 -11.90 -11.84 0.40
N CYS A 129 -11.41 -11.61 1.63
CA CYS A 129 -12.18 -10.97 2.69
C CYS A 129 -12.47 -9.51 2.39
N VAL A 130 -11.48 -8.75 1.90
CA VAL A 130 -11.67 -7.37 1.42
C VAL A 130 -12.73 -7.28 0.34
N VAL A 131 -12.69 -8.19 -0.65
CA VAL A 131 -13.69 -8.25 -1.71
C VAL A 131 -15.07 -8.57 -1.14
N ALA A 132 -15.20 -9.61 -0.32
CA ALA A 132 -16.47 -10.00 0.29
C ALA A 132 -17.07 -8.83 1.08
N GLU A 133 -16.25 -8.11 1.82
CA GLU A 133 -16.68 -6.97 2.61
C GLU A 133 -17.12 -5.78 1.74
N THR A 134 -16.40 -5.49 0.67
CA THR A 134 -16.81 -4.45 -0.28
C THR A 134 -18.14 -4.79 -0.96
N MET A 135 -18.35 -6.06 -1.29
CA MET A 135 -19.61 -6.54 -1.87
C MET A 135 -20.76 -6.57 -0.87
N ARG A 136 -20.47 -6.72 0.42
CA ARG A 136 -21.46 -6.70 1.50
C ARG A 136 -21.87 -5.28 1.86
N ALA A 137 -20.91 -4.41 2.14
CA ALA A 137 -21.14 -3.02 2.50
C ALA A 137 -21.60 -2.17 1.31
N ARG A 138 -21.18 -2.56 0.10
CA ARG A 138 -21.46 -1.88 -1.17
C ARG A 138 -21.25 -0.35 -1.04
N PRO A 139 -20.03 0.15 -0.82
CA PRO A 139 -19.75 1.58 -0.80
C PRO A 139 -19.89 2.21 -2.19
N GLN A 140 -20.09 3.53 -2.27
CA GLN A 140 -20.14 4.24 -3.56
C GLN A 140 -18.75 4.27 -4.20
N TRP A 141 -17.73 4.40 -3.37
CA TRP A 141 -16.34 4.40 -3.77
C TRP A 141 -15.48 3.61 -2.79
N ALA A 142 -14.38 3.04 -3.27
CA ALA A 142 -13.43 2.36 -2.40
C ALA A 142 -11.99 2.60 -2.86
N VAL A 143 -11.06 2.52 -1.92
CA VAL A 143 -9.62 2.61 -2.17
C VAL A 143 -8.93 1.42 -1.53
N TYR A 144 -8.24 0.61 -2.34
CA TYR A 144 -7.30 -0.38 -1.82
C TYR A 144 -5.87 0.08 -2.06
N GLU A 145 -4.99 -0.19 -1.11
CA GLU A 145 -3.57 0.13 -1.22
C GLU A 145 -2.73 -1.13 -1.07
N ASN A 146 -1.62 -1.18 -1.80
CA ASN A 146 -0.61 -2.21 -1.63
C ASN A 146 0.79 -1.80 -2.12
N VAL A 147 1.80 -2.60 -1.80
CA VAL A 147 3.17 -2.37 -2.28
C VAL A 147 3.27 -2.46 -3.80
N LEU A 148 4.16 -1.67 -4.40
CA LEU A 148 4.35 -1.63 -5.86
C LEU A 148 4.68 -3.03 -6.45
N GLY A 149 5.35 -3.90 -5.67
CA GLY A 149 5.68 -5.27 -6.07
C GLY A 149 4.46 -6.14 -6.39
N LEU A 150 3.26 -5.81 -5.86
CA LEU A 150 2.02 -6.54 -6.17
C LEU A 150 1.69 -6.51 -7.68
N ARG A 151 2.26 -5.57 -8.45
CA ARG A 151 2.09 -5.48 -9.91
C ARG A 151 2.34 -6.81 -10.63
N GLN A 152 3.29 -7.60 -10.13
CA GLN A 152 3.68 -8.89 -10.72
C GLN A 152 2.62 -9.99 -10.51
N TYR A 153 1.69 -9.79 -9.58
CA TYR A 153 0.67 -10.77 -9.16
C TYR A 153 -0.76 -10.31 -9.47
N LEU A 154 -0.94 -9.26 -10.28
CA LEU A 154 -2.27 -8.75 -10.63
C LEU A 154 -3.05 -9.74 -11.52
N HIS A 155 -2.37 -10.38 -12.46
CA HIS A 155 -2.98 -11.24 -13.48
C HIS A 155 -2.74 -12.74 -13.22
N GLY A 156 -3.38 -13.58 -14.04
CA GLY A 156 -3.29 -15.04 -13.97
C GLY A 156 -4.40 -15.68 -13.11
N PRO A 157 -4.51 -17.02 -13.13
CA PRO A 157 -5.62 -17.76 -12.52
C PRO A 157 -5.70 -17.65 -10.98
N ARG A 158 -4.61 -17.17 -10.37
CA ARG A 158 -4.45 -16.95 -8.93
C ARG A 158 -4.07 -15.50 -8.60
N GLY A 159 -4.12 -14.61 -9.60
CA GLY A 159 -3.82 -13.19 -9.43
C GLY A 159 -4.95 -12.44 -8.77
N VAL A 160 -4.66 -11.21 -8.33
CA VAL A 160 -5.61 -10.33 -7.64
C VAL A 160 -6.90 -10.12 -8.44
N PHE A 161 -6.81 -9.92 -9.76
CA PHE A 161 -8.02 -9.76 -10.58
C PHE A 161 -8.86 -11.03 -10.70
N SER A 162 -8.27 -12.22 -10.58
CA SER A 162 -9.06 -13.45 -10.52
C SER A 162 -9.91 -13.51 -9.24
N ILE A 163 -9.37 -13.02 -8.12
CA ILE A 163 -10.10 -12.91 -6.85
C ILE A 163 -11.23 -11.87 -7.01
N PHE A 164 -10.94 -10.71 -7.58
CA PHE A 164 -11.94 -9.66 -7.81
C PHE A 164 -13.07 -10.14 -8.74
N GLN A 165 -12.73 -10.87 -9.80
CA GLN A 165 -13.70 -11.42 -10.73
C GLN A 165 -14.58 -12.49 -10.08
N LYS A 166 -13.97 -13.45 -9.36
CA LYS A 166 -14.69 -14.54 -8.67
C LYS A 166 -15.60 -14.02 -7.56
N GLY A 167 -15.13 -13.02 -6.81
CA GLY A 167 -15.91 -12.36 -5.77
C GLY A 167 -16.94 -11.36 -6.27
N GLY A 168 -17.15 -11.21 -7.58
CA GLY A 168 -18.19 -10.34 -8.14
C GLY A 168 -17.84 -8.85 -8.20
N LEU A 169 -16.71 -8.42 -7.64
CA LEU A 169 -16.29 -7.01 -7.58
C LEU A 169 -16.30 -6.33 -8.95
N LEU A 170 -15.74 -6.98 -9.97
CA LEU A 170 -15.66 -6.40 -11.31
C LEU A 170 -17.01 -6.36 -12.06
N LYS A 171 -18.04 -7.03 -11.54
CA LYS A 171 -19.40 -6.92 -12.06
C LYS A 171 -20.04 -5.60 -11.60
N GLU A 172 -19.77 -5.17 -10.38
CA GLU A 172 -20.43 -4.03 -9.75
C GLU A 172 -19.60 -2.75 -9.70
N TYR A 173 -18.28 -2.84 -9.81
CA TYR A 173 -17.37 -1.69 -9.73
C TYR A 173 -16.53 -1.54 -10.99
N PHE A 174 -16.27 -0.29 -11.35
CA PHE A 174 -15.12 0.06 -12.17
C PHE A 174 -13.87 0.09 -11.28
N VAL A 175 -12.75 -0.45 -11.75
CA VAL A 175 -11.50 -0.54 -10.97
C VAL A 175 -10.35 0.06 -11.77
N PHE A 176 -9.72 1.09 -11.21
CA PHE A 176 -8.57 1.78 -11.77
C PHE A 176 -7.35 1.56 -10.89
N VAL A 177 -6.22 1.19 -11.48
CA VAL A 177 -5.00 0.81 -10.76
C VAL A 177 -3.92 1.84 -11.04
N LEU A 178 -3.53 2.56 -9.99
CA LEU A 178 -2.68 3.74 -10.05
C LEU A 178 -1.40 3.51 -9.23
N PRO A 179 -0.21 3.61 -9.83
CA PRO A 179 1.01 3.79 -9.05
C PRO A 179 1.05 5.23 -8.52
N ILE A 180 1.03 5.40 -7.20
CA ILE A 180 1.19 6.71 -6.54
C ILE A 180 2.45 6.65 -5.67
N ASP A 181 3.31 7.65 -5.83
CA ASP A 181 4.51 7.85 -5.01
C ASP A 181 4.45 9.29 -4.47
N PRO A 182 4.44 9.53 -3.15
CA PRO A 182 4.38 10.88 -2.60
C PRO A 182 5.44 11.80 -3.21
N GLN A 183 6.65 11.30 -3.47
CA GLN A 183 7.71 12.08 -4.10
C GLN A 183 7.42 12.41 -5.57
N LYS A 184 7.11 11.41 -6.39
CA LYS A 184 6.96 11.63 -7.83
C LYS A 184 5.63 12.27 -8.22
N THR A 185 4.57 11.92 -7.50
CA THR A 185 3.19 12.32 -7.83
C THR A 185 2.79 13.62 -7.11
N LEU A 186 3.23 13.80 -5.87
CA LEU A 186 2.74 14.88 -5.00
C LEU A 186 3.84 15.88 -4.60
N GLY A 187 5.09 15.64 -5.02
CA GLY A 187 6.24 16.47 -4.68
C GLY A 187 6.70 16.35 -3.23
N VAL A 188 6.08 15.51 -2.41
CA VAL A 188 6.43 15.35 -0.99
C VAL A 188 7.79 14.65 -0.86
N PRO A 189 8.74 15.09 -0.02
CA PRO A 189 10.10 14.55 0.05
C PRO A 189 10.19 13.17 0.71
N HIS A 190 9.33 12.22 0.34
CA HIS A 190 9.30 10.85 0.82
C HIS A 190 8.98 9.90 -0.33
N ARG A 191 9.97 9.09 -0.71
CA ARG A 191 9.80 8.05 -1.73
C ARG A 191 9.05 6.86 -1.14
N ARG A 192 7.77 6.69 -1.49
CA ARG A 192 6.95 5.57 -1.01
C ARG A 192 6.00 5.08 -2.11
N PRO A 193 6.54 4.49 -3.20
CA PRO A 193 5.71 4.04 -4.29
C PRO A 193 4.79 2.89 -3.84
N ARG A 194 3.50 3.04 -4.10
CA ARG A 194 2.44 2.07 -3.81
C ARG A 194 1.48 1.96 -4.99
N LEU A 195 0.80 0.83 -5.07
CA LEU A 195 -0.33 0.61 -5.97
C LEU A 195 -1.61 0.93 -5.23
N TYR A 196 -2.41 1.81 -5.81
CA TYR A 196 -3.75 2.11 -5.35
C TYR A 196 -4.76 1.55 -6.35
N PHE A 197 -5.75 0.83 -5.86
CA PHE A 197 -6.94 0.48 -6.61
C PHE A 197 -8.00 1.50 -6.23
N VAL A 198 -8.44 2.30 -7.20
CA VAL A 198 -9.51 3.28 -7.09
C VAL A 198 -10.77 2.64 -7.68
N LEU A 199 -11.80 2.51 -6.85
CA LEU A 199 -13.04 1.84 -7.20
C LEU A 199 -14.20 2.82 -7.13
N VAL A 200 -15.10 2.73 -8.10
CA VAL A 200 -16.40 3.39 -8.08
C VAL A 200 -17.47 2.38 -8.46
N ARG A 201 -18.58 2.37 -7.72
CA ARG A 201 -19.70 1.49 -8.03
C ARG A 201 -20.33 1.94 -9.32
N LYS A 202 -20.60 1.03 -10.24
CA LYS A 202 -21.12 1.34 -11.57
C LYS A 202 -22.45 2.10 -11.54
N ALA A 203 -23.30 1.80 -10.56
CA ALA A 203 -24.59 2.47 -10.37
C ALA A 203 -24.45 3.91 -9.85
N ASP A 204 -23.34 4.22 -9.18
CA ASP A 204 -23.08 5.53 -8.57
C ASP A 204 -22.08 6.35 -9.41
N ALA A 205 -21.60 5.84 -10.55
CA ALA A 205 -20.55 6.49 -11.34
C ALA A 205 -21.12 7.66 -12.17
N VAL A 206 -20.34 8.73 -12.35
CA VAL A 206 -20.69 9.91 -13.18
C VAL A 206 -21.07 9.55 -14.62
N CYS A 207 -20.56 8.43 -15.14
CA CYS A 207 -21.00 7.85 -16.40
C CYS A 207 -20.65 6.35 -16.45
N SER A 208 -21.28 5.63 -17.38
CA SER A 208 -20.98 4.21 -17.64
C SER A 208 -19.81 4.00 -18.61
N ASN A 209 -19.35 5.05 -19.28
CA ASN A 209 -18.24 4.99 -20.24
C ASN A 209 -16.89 4.98 -19.52
N VAL A 210 -16.26 3.82 -19.47
CA VAL A 210 -14.99 3.66 -18.76
C VAL A 210 -13.81 4.40 -19.40
N GLY A 211 -13.89 4.70 -20.70
CA GLY A 211 -12.90 5.55 -21.39
C GLY A 211 -12.95 6.98 -20.86
N TYR A 212 -14.16 7.51 -20.69
CA TYR A 212 -14.38 8.83 -20.08
C TYR A 212 -13.96 8.86 -18.61
N LEU A 213 -14.29 7.83 -17.81
CA LEU A 213 -13.80 7.74 -16.44
C LEU A 213 -12.26 7.69 -16.36
N SER A 214 -11.62 6.96 -17.28
CA SER A 214 -10.16 6.91 -17.37
C SER A 214 -9.56 8.26 -17.75
N GLU A 215 -10.21 8.98 -18.67
CA GLU A 215 -9.81 10.31 -19.09
C GLU A 215 -9.92 11.32 -17.94
N LEU A 216 -11.03 11.31 -17.18
CA LEU A 216 -11.19 12.17 -16.01
C LEU A 216 -10.04 11.97 -15.00
N ILE A 217 -9.67 10.73 -14.68
CA ILE A 217 -8.52 10.45 -13.80
C ILE A 217 -7.23 11.04 -14.39
N GLN A 218 -6.99 10.91 -15.70
CA GLN A 218 -5.80 11.47 -16.35
C GLN A 218 -5.78 12.98 -16.25
N THR A 219 -6.88 13.65 -16.58
CA THR A 219 -7.03 15.11 -16.49
C THR A 219 -6.72 15.61 -15.07
N LEU A 220 -7.29 14.96 -14.04
CA LEU A 220 -7.05 15.34 -12.64
C LEU A 220 -5.60 15.10 -12.21
N LEU A 221 -4.97 13.99 -12.63
CA LEU A 221 -3.57 13.72 -12.34
C LEU A 221 -2.62 14.69 -13.06
N GLU A 222 -2.93 15.09 -14.29
CA GLU A 222 -2.17 16.08 -15.06
C GLU A 222 -2.27 17.47 -14.44
N LYS A 223 -3.49 17.86 -14.02
CA LYS A 223 -3.73 19.09 -13.27
C LYS A 223 -2.90 19.13 -11.99
N LEU A 224 -2.99 18.08 -11.17
CA LEU A 224 -2.20 17.91 -9.96
C LEU A 224 -0.70 18.04 -10.23
N THR A 225 -0.19 17.29 -11.20
CA THR A 225 1.24 17.25 -11.52
C THR A 225 1.74 18.62 -11.96
N THR A 226 0.93 19.35 -12.73
CA THR A 226 1.25 20.72 -13.17
C THR A 226 1.35 21.67 -11.99
N GLU A 227 0.41 21.59 -11.04
CA GLU A 227 0.47 22.42 -9.83
C GLU A 227 1.64 22.08 -8.91
N VAL A 228 1.90 20.79 -8.70
CA VAL A 228 3.04 20.32 -7.91
C VAL A 228 4.36 20.84 -8.49
N ARG A 229 4.52 20.82 -9.82
CA ARG A 229 5.72 21.36 -10.50
C ARG A 229 5.89 22.88 -10.34
N ARG A 230 4.80 23.62 -10.16
CA ARG A 230 4.84 25.08 -9.95
C ARG A 230 5.17 25.46 -8.51
N ARG A 231 4.99 24.54 -7.57
CA ARG A 231 5.29 24.78 -6.16
C ARG A 231 6.80 24.63 -5.89
N PRO A 232 7.36 25.39 -4.94
CA PRO A 232 8.71 25.14 -4.45
C PRO A 232 8.85 23.69 -3.99
N CYS A 233 10.03 23.10 -4.16
CA CYS A 233 10.31 21.76 -3.66
C CYS A 233 10.01 21.74 -2.15
N PRO A 234 9.08 20.89 -1.67
CA PRO A 234 8.72 20.88 -0.27
C PRO A 234 9.93 20.49 0.56
N ARG A 235 10.23 21.31 1.58
CA ARG A 235 11.26 21.00 2.55
C ARG A 235 10.85 19.79 3.37
N LEU A 236 11.82 19.08 3.94
CA LEU A 236 11.52 18.12 4.98
C LEU A 236 10.67 18.80 6.06
N PRO A 237 9.71 18.08 6.66
CA PRO A 237 9.09 18.53 7.89
C PRO A 237 10.16 18.88 8.91
N ASP A 238 9.90 19.85 9.77
CA ASP A 238 10.82 20.13 10.86
C ASP A 238 10.97 18.87 11.73
N LEU A 239 12.19 18.32 11.76
CA LEU A 239 12.54 17.15 12.53
C LEU A 239 13.24 17.55 13.84
N GLN A 240 13.00 18.76 14.36
CA GLN A 240 13.39 19.15 15.71
C GLN A 240 12.62 18.31 16.74
N GLY A 241 13.34 17.50 17.51
CA GLY A 241 12.77 16.61 18.51
C GLY A 241 13.84 15.74 19.15
N GLU A 242 13.52 15.12 20.29
CA GLU A 242 14.43 14.33 21.12
C GLU A 242 15.08 13.16 20.35
N THR A 243 16.35 12.90 20.66
CA THR A 243 17.10 11.74 20.15
C THR A 243 16.70 10.51 20.95
N VAL A 244 16.32 9.43 20.28
CA VAL A 244 15.94 8.19 20.99
C VAL A 244 17.19 7.48 21.53
N SER A 245 17.18 7.04 22.79
CA SER A 245 18.22 6.17 23.34
C SER A 245 18.21 4.81 22.63
N ALA A 246 19.34 4.11 22.61
CA ALA A 246 19.50 2.82 21.91
C ALA A 246 18.50 1.72 22.31
N GLU A 247 17.83 1.87 23.45
CA GLU A 247 17.22 0.76 24.21
C GLU A 247 15.86 0.31 23.66
N THR A 248 15.17 1.15 22.88
CA THR A 248 13.82 0.85 22.36
C THR A 248 13.81 0.09 21.03
N CYS A 249 14.98 -0.10 20.41
CA CYS A 249 15.17 -0.99 19.26
C CYS A 249 15.85 -2.31 19.66
N LYS A 250 15.36 -3.01 20.70
CA LYS A 250 15.80 -4.39 20.96
C LYS A 250 15.36 -5.28 19.79
N GLY A 251 16.28 -5.51 18.84
CA GLY A 251 16.20 -6.67 17.96
C GLY A 251 16.06 -7.94 18.80
N ARG A 252 15.38 -8.96 18.26
CA ARG A 252 15.22 -10.26 18.93
C ARG A 252 16.55 -10.69 19.56
N PRO A 253 16.56 -11.18 20.82
CA PRO A 253 17.78 -11.68 21.43
C PRO A 253 18.36 -12.76 20.52
N ASN A 254 19.60 -12.54 20.08
CA ASN A 254 20.31 -13.46 19.21
C ASN A 254 20.39 -14.82 19.89
N GLY A 255 19.66 -15.80 19.37
CA GLY A 255 19.97 -17.20 19.60
C GLY A 255 21.33 -17.50 18.98
N LYS A 256 22.28 -17.96 19.81
CA LYS A 256 23.65 -18.39 19.48
C LYS A 256 24.49 -17.34 18.72
N ILE A 257 25.66 -16.99 19.27
CA ILE A 257 26.64 -16.08 18.67
C ILE A 257 27.11 -16.65 17.31
N GLN A 258 26.44 -16.29 16.22
CA GLN A 258 26.94 -16.51 14.87
C GLN A 258 28.10 -15.54 14.65
N LYS A 259 29.22 -16.03 14.09
CA LYS A 259 30.36 -15.20 13.66
C LYS A 259 29.84 -13.98 12.89
N GLN A 260 30.19 -12.78 13.34
CA GLN A 260 29.77 -11.54 12.71
C GLN A 260 30.31 -11.47 11.26
N GLN A 261 29.47 -11.76 10.28
CA GLN A 261 29.87 -11.76 8.86
C GLN A 261 29.84 -10.36 8.23
N TRP A 262 29.16 -9.40 8.86
CA TRP A 262 28.97 -8.06 8.31
C TRP A 262 30.27 -7.28 8.04
N PRO A 263 31.36 -7.38 8.84
CA PRO A 263 32.59 -6.64 8.55
C PRO A 263 33.22 -7.07 7.23
N LYS A 264 33.18 -8.39 6.93
CA LYS A 264 33.69 -8.93 5.64
C LYS A 264 32.86 -8.42 4.46
N VAL A 265 31.54 -8.44 4.59
CA VAL A 265 30.62 -7.95 3.55
C VAL A 265 30.83 -6.45 3.28
N HIS A 266 30.96 -5.66 4.34
CA HIS A 266 31.16 -4.21 4.24
C HIS A 266 32.53 -3.87 3.67
N LYS A 267 33.60 -4.55 4.12
CA LYS A 267 34.95 -4.40 3.56
C LYS A 267 34.97 -4.71 2.07
N ALA A 268 34.44 -5.86 1.64
CA ALA A 268 34.39 -6.23 0.23
C ALA A 268 33.57 -5.24 -0.61
N PHE A 269 32.47 -4.71 -0.06
CA PHE A 269 31.69 -3.65 -0.71
C PHE A 269 32.49 -2.35 -0.86
N CYS A 270 33.23 -1.93 0.17
CA CYS A 270 34.07 -0.74 0.12
C CYS A 270 35.21 -0.89 -0.88
N GLU A 271 35.92 -2.01 -0.86
CA GLU A 271 37.00 -2.33 -1.81
C GLU A 271 36.49 -2.32 -3.26
N LYS A 272 35.36 -2.99 -3.51
CA LYS A 272 34.73 -3.03 -4.84
C LYS A 272 34.37 -1.64 -5.39
N ASN A 273 33.99 -0.70 -4.52
CA ASN A 273 33.52 0.63 -4.92
C ASN A 273 34.54 1.75 -4.65
N GLY A 274 35.75 1.43 -4.18
CA GLY A 274 36.76 2.42 -3.80
C GLY A 274 36.32 3.37 -2.67
N ILE A 275 35.43 2.92 -1.78
CA ILE A 275 34.86 3.74 -0.70
C ILE A 275 35.82 3.72 0.50
N ARG A 276 36.17 4.90 1.01
CA ARG A 276 36.83 5.05 2.32
C ARG A 276 35.79 5.45 3.37
N PRO A 277 35.33 4.54 4.24
CA PRO A 277 34.23 4.82 5.17
C PRO A 277 34.57 5.94 6.15
N ARG A 278 33.59 6.77 6.50
CA ARG A 278 33.70 7.71 7.63
C ARG A 278 33.43 6.95 8.94
N THR A 279 34.27 7.12 9.94
CA THR A 279 33.99 6.57 11.28
C THR A 279 33.08 7.52 12.06
N PHE A 280 32.06 6.96 12.71
CA PHE A 280 31.20 7.66 13.65
C PHE A 280 31.40 7.09 15.06
N SER A 281 31.57 7.95 16.06
CA SER A 281 31.54 7.56 17.47
C SER A 281 30.11 7.41 17.98
N GLU A 282 29.94 6.88 19.20
CA GLU A 282 28.64 6.88 19.91
C GLU A 282 28.13 8.32 20.13
N SER A 283 29.01 9.27 20.44
CA SER A 283 28.63 10.68 20.65
C SER A 283 28.20 11.39 19.37
N GLN A 284 28.66 10.93 18.20
CA GLN A 284 28.29 11.48 16.90
C GLN A 284 27.02 10.85 16.33
N ALA A 285 26.76 9.58 16.63
CA ALA A 285 25.58 8.84 16.18
C ALA A 285 25.02 7.98 17.33
N PRO A 286 24.41 8.62 18.34
CA PRO A 286 23.94 7.96 19.54
C PRO A 286 22.80 6.98 19.21
N GLY A 287 22.77 5.86 19.92
CA GLY A 287 21.69 4.88 19.78
C GLY A 287 21.85 3.89 18.63
N LEU A 288 22.95 3.99 17.88
CA LEU A 288 23.29 3.04 16.82
C LEU A 288 24.16 1.89 17.35
N THR A 289 24.03 0.71 16.75
CA THR A 289 24.99 -0.38 16.99
C THR A 289 26.29 -0.16 16.20
N PRO A 290 27.40 -0.85 16.52
CA PRO A 290 28.63 -0.77 15.72
C PRO A 290 28.41 -1.05 14.23
N ARG A 291 27.57 -2.05 13.91
CA ARG A 291 27.22 -2.40 12.52
C ARG A 291 26.44 -1.28 11.84
N GLU A 292 25.50 -0.65 12.53
CA GLU A 292 24.70 0.45 11.98
C GLU A 292 25.53 1.72 11.75
N ARG A 293 26.46 2.03 12.67
CA ARG A 293 27.43 3.12 12.47
C ARG A 293 28.35 2.87 11.28
N ASP A 294 28.77 1.63 11.07
CA ASP A 294 29.58 1.26 9.91
C ASP A 294 28.79 1.44 8.60
N VAL A 295 27.51 1.04 8.56
CA VAL A 295 26.61 1.32 7.42
C VAL A 295 26.50 2.82 7.16
N LEU A 296 26.24 3.61 8.20
CA LEU A 296 26.17 5.07 8.10
C LEU A 296 27.46 5.66 7.54
N GLY A 297 28.60 5.22 8.07
CA GLY A 297 29.94 5.61 7.63
C GLY A 297 30.19 5.38 6.15
N ILE A 298 29.80 4.21 5.66
CA ILE A 298 29.93 3.82 4.26
C ILE A 298 28.99 4.65 3.37
N CYS A 299 27.72 4.78 3.73
CA CYS A 299 26.74 5.53 2.94
C CYS A 299 27.06 7.03 2.86
N VAL A 300 27.55 7.63 3.94
CA VAL A 300 27.99 9.04 3.94
C VAL A 300 29.25 9.23 3.09
N ALA A 301 30.21 8.30 3.15
CA ALA A 301 31.40 8.36 2.31
C ALA A 301 31.07 8.18 0.82
N GLN A 302 30.19 7.24 0.50
CA GLN A 302 29.73 6.99 -0.87
C GLN A 302 28.99 8.22 -1.45
N ALA A 303 28.14 8.86 -0.65
CA ALA A 303 27.45 10.09 -1.03
C ALA A 303 28.41 11.22 -1.44
N ARG A 304 29.48 11.41 -0.65
CA ARG A 304 30.52 12.42 -0.93
C ARG A 304 31.25 12.14 -2.25
N GLN A 305 31.49 10.88 -2.59
CA GLN A 305 32.11 10.50 -3.86
C GLN A 305 31.17 10.76 -5.06
N GLN A 306 29.85 10.62 -4.87
CA GLN A 306 28.84 10.82 -5.90
C GLN A 306 28.47 12.30 -6.14
N ARG A 307 29.23 13.25 -5.56
CA ARG A 307 29.03 14.71 -5.68
C ARG A 307 27.64 15.20 -5.23
N ALA A 308 27.07 14.61 -4.18
CA ALA A 308 25.94 15.27 -3.48
C ALA A 308 26.39 16.69 -3.04
N SER A 309 25.50 17.69 -3.14
CA SER A 309 25.86 19.06 -2.75
C SER A 309 26.27 19.08 -1.28
N ARG A 310 27.19 19.97 -0.92
CA ARG A 310 27.57 20.16 0.50
C ARG A 310 26.40 20.67 1.35
N ASP A 311 25.38 21.22 0.70
CA ASP A 311 24.17 21.78 1.32
C ASP A 311 23.02 20.77 1.43
N ASP A 312 23.18 19.56 0.88
CA ASP A 312 22.13 18.54 0.91
C ASP A 312 22.16 17.77 2.23
N PHE A 313 21.00 17.61 2.87
CA PHE A 313 20.89 16.63 3.95
C PHE A 313 20.73 15.22 3.36
N GLN A 314 21.15 14.23 4.13
CA GLN A 314 21.03 12.82 3.77
C GLN A 314 20.20 12.08 4.82
N ILE A 315 19.32 11.19 4.37
CA ILE A 315 18.65 10.21 5.23
C ILE A 315 19.07 8.80 4.81
N VAL A 316 19.62 8.05 5.77
CA VAL A 316 20.08 6.68 5.59
C VAL A 316 19.23 5.73 6.42
N ASP A 317 18.73 4.65 5.82
CA ASP A 317 18.14 3.54 6.57
C ASP A 317 19.22 2.50 6.90
N VAL A 318 19.67 2.50 8.16
CA VAL A 318 20.77 1.65 8.65
C VAL A 318 20.31 0.24 9.05
N SER A 319 19.04 -0.10 8.84
CA SER A 319 18.49 -1.43 9.19
C SER A 319 19.12 -2.57 8.37
N GLN A 320 19.60 -2.27 7.15
CA GLN A 320 20.23 -3.24 6.23
C GLN A 320 21.75 -3.03 6.13
N SER A 321 22.44 -4.01 5.55
CA SER A 321 23.90 -3.92 5.34
C SER A 321 24.20 -2.90 4.25
N ALA A 322 25.40 -2.31 4.24
CA ALA A 322 25.71 -1.12 3.44
C ALA A 322 25.33 -1.24 1.95
N HIS A 323 25.61 -2.39 1.33
CA HIS A 323 25.27 -2.67 -0.07
C HIS A 323 23.76 -2.68 -0.41
N ARG A 324 22.87 -2.68 0.60
CA ARG A 324 21.42 -2.64 0.45
C ARG A 324 20.77 -1.49 1.22
N ALA A 325 21.55 -0.66 1.91
CA ALA A 325 21.03 0.40 2.77
C ALA A 325 20.40 1.51 1.92
N PRO A 326 19.07 1.69 1.97
CA PRO A 326 18.42 2.78 1.27
C PRO A 326 18.95 4.14 1.75
N THR A 327 19.32 4.99 0.80
CA THR A 327 19.79 6.36 1.05
C THR A 327 18.99 7.32 0.18
N ALA A 328 18.61 8.46 0.74
CA ALA A 328 18.01 9.56 0.01
C ALA A 328 18.71 10.89 0.35
N PHE A 329 18.80 11.76 -0.65
CA PHE A 329 19.29 13.14 -0.54
C PHE A 329 18.11 14.07 -0.71
N ASN A 330 18.03 15.10 0.13
CA ASN A 330 16.92 16.03 0.14
C ASN A 330 15.53 15.35 0.17
N GLY A 331 15.46 14.18 0.81
CA GLY A 331 14.23 13.41 0.96
C GLY A 331 14.42 12.17 1.80
N VAL A 332 13.36 11.35 1.88
CA VAL A 332 13.30 10.15 2.72
C VAL A 332 13.19 8.91 1.85
N PRO A 333 13.99 7.85 2.11
CA PRO A 333 13.78 6.55 1.48
C PRO A 333 12.43 5.94 1.94
N CYS A 334 12.00 4.85 1.28
CA CYS A 334 10.74 4.20 1.65
C CYS A 334 10.79 3.68 3.09
N LEU A 335 9.94 4.24 3.94
CA LEU A 335 9.80 3.78 5.32
C LEU A 335 9.21 2.35 5.37
N THR A 336 9.79 1.47 6.18
CA THR A 336 9.27 0.11 6.42
C THR A 336 9.18 -0.16 7.92
N THR A 337 8.52 -1.25 8.31
CA THR A 337 8.34 -1.64 9.73
C THR A 337 9.64 -1.86 10.49
N SER A 338 10.72 -2.23 9.79
CA SER A 338 12.05 -2.42 10.37
C SER A 338 13.01 -1.26 10.13
N SER A 339 12.58 -0.20 9.43
CA SER A 339 13.47 0.90 9.05
C SER A 339 13.99 1.64 10.28
N LYS A 340 15.30 1.85 10.34
CA LYS A 340 15.96 2.71 11.33
C LYS A 340 16.61 3.85 10.56
N LEU A 341 15.92 4.99 10.52
CA LEU A 341 16.30 6.13 9.70
C LEU A 341 17.22 7.06 10.48
N VAL A 342 18.29 7.51 9.84
CA VAL A 342 19.27 8.44 10.40
C VAL A 342 19.35 9.66 9.49
N LEU A 343 19.07 10.84 10.05
CA LEU A 343 19.28 12.13 9.40
C LEU A 343 20.72 12.57 9.62
N VAL A 344 21.40 12.89 8.53
CA VAL A 344 22.74 13.47 8.48
C VAL A 344 22.59 14.89 7.90
N PRO A 345 22.62 15.92 8.75
CA PRO A 345 22.53 17.30 8.27
C PRO A 345 23.75 17.70 7.42
N PRO A 346 23.62 18.73 6.58
CA PRO A 346 24.72 19.26 5.77
C PRO A 346 25.87 19.70 6.68
N GLY A 347 27.10 19.29 6.38
CA GLY A 347 28.31 19.67 7.13
C GLY A 347 28.35 19.19 8.60
N ALA A 348 27.35 18.47 9.10
CA ALA A 348 27.28 18.14 10.52
C ALA A 348 28.19 16.96 10.92
N ASP A 349 28.74 17.08 12.13
CA ASP A 349 29.47 16.00 12.81
C ASP A 349 28.58 15.10 13.66
N LYS A 350 27.34 15.52 13.91
CA LYS A 350 26.33 14.76 14.64
C LYS A 350 25.17 14.39 13.72
N CYS A 351 24.69 13.17 13.89
CA CYS A 351 23.52 12.64 13.19
C CYS A 351 22.36 12.43 14.16
N LYS A 352 21.13 12.47 13.65
CA LYS A 352 19.92 12.20 14.44
C LYS A 352 19.28 10.90 14.01
N VAL A 353 19.07 9.98 14.95
CA VAL A 353 18.19 8.82 14.75
C VAL A 353 16.74 9.28 14.83
N LEU A 354 15.94 8.99 13.81
CA LEU A 354 14.55 9.45 13.74
C LEU A 354 13.63 8.63 14.64
N SER A 355 12.90 9.33 15.50
CA SER A 355 11.92 8.78 16.44
C SER A 355 10.62 8.31 15.76
N GLY A 356 9.73 7.66 16.52
CA GLY A 356 8.37 7.36 16.07
C GLY A 356 7.59 8.61 15.68
N ARG A 357 7.75 9.71 16.44
CA ARG A 357 7.14 11.02 16.16
C ARG A 357 7.68 11.65 14.89
N ASP A 358 8.99 11.56 14.65
CA ASP A 358 9.59 12.02 13.38
C ASP A 358 8.99 11.26 12.20
N LYS A 359 8.84 9.93 12.33
CA LYS A 359 8.23 9.08 11.28
C LYS A 359 6.75 9.41 11.02
N LEU A 360 5.98 9.83 12.03
CA LEU A 360 4.60 10.34 11.83
C LEU A 360 4.60 11.56 10.90
N ARG A 361 5.49 12.54 11.14
CA ARG A 361 5.62 13.72 10.27
C ARG A 361 5.96 13.33 8.84
N LEU A 362 6.84 12.35 8.66
CA LEU A 362 7.24 11.83 7.34
C LEU A 362 6.11 11.17 6.56
N ILE A 363 5.07 10.64 7.21
CA ILE A 363 3.88 10.09 6.54
C ILE A 363 2.73 11.10 6.44
N GLY A 364 2.94 12.33 6.90
CA GLY A 364 1.96 13.43 6.82
C GLY A 364 1.02 13.53 8.03
N ILE A 365 1.38 12.96 9.18
CA ILE A 365 0.65 13.09 10.45
C ILE A 365 1.45 13.99 11.39
N MET A 366 0.84 15.04 11.92
CA MET A 366 1.49 15.96 12.87
C MET A 366 1.37 15.42 14.30
N PRO A 367 2.47 15.01 14.95
CA PRO A 367 2.43 14.43 16.30
C PRO A 367 1.79 15.34 17.35
N GLU A 368 1.80 16.65 17.14
CA GLU A 368 1.19 17.67 18.00
C GLU A 368 -0.34 17.58 17.99
N GLN A 369 -0.91 17.01 16.94
CA GLN A 369 -2.35 16.81 16.77
C GLN A 369 -2.79 15.41 17.22
N CYS A 370 -1.87 14.62 17.77
CA CYS A 370 -2.11 13.23 18.16
C CYS A 370 -2.03 13.03 19.67
N VAL A 371 -2.91 12.19 20.19
CA VAL A 371 -2.82 11.66 21.55
C VAL A 371 -1.89 10.44 21.55
N ILE A 372 -0.74 10.57 22.22
CA ILE A 372 0.27 9.51 22.38
C ILE A 372 0.45 9.27 23.88
N GLU A 373 -0.33 8.33 24.43
CA GLU A 373 -0.59 8.25 25.88
C GLU A 373 0.56 7.72 26.72
N ASN A 374 1.42 6.86 26.15
CA ASN A 374 2.46 6.20 26.91
C ASN A 374 3.68 5.84 26.04
N GLU A 375 4.76 5.50 26.71
CA GLU A 375 6.01 5.09 26.09
C GLU A 375 5.85 3.83 25.22
N THR A 376 4.96 2.91 25.60
CA THR A 376 4.67 1.70 24.82
C THR A 376 4.10 2.05 23.43
N MET A 377 3.17 2.99 23.36
CA MET A 377 2.63 3.52 22.11
C MET A 377 3.71 4.25 21.33
N ALA A 378 4.50 5.09 21.99
CA ALA A 378 5.62 5.79 21.36
C ALA A 378 6.62 4.82 20.69
N ASN A 379 6.88 3.67 21.33
CA ASN A 379 7.72 2.60 20.80
C ASN A 379 7.04 1.85 19.64
N ALA A 380 5.73 1.62 19.72
CA ALA A 380 4.96 0.98 18.67
C ALA A 380 4.87 1.82 17.37
N LEU A 381 4.95 3.15 17.47
CA LEU A 381 4.88 4.07 16.31
C LEU A 381 5.88 3.72 15.20
N HIS A 382 7.06 3.23 15.53
CA HIS A 382 8.03 2.83 14.51
C HIS A 382 7.48 1.76 13.57
N ARG A 383 6.81 0.74 14.13
CA ARG A 383 6.17 -0.34 13.37
C ARG A 383 4.93 0.17 12.65
N LEU A 384 4.08 0.92 13.34
CA LEU A 384 2.82 1.44 12.79
C LEU A 384 3.07 2.37 11.59
N CYS A 385 3.98 3.33 11.70
CA CYS A 385 4.34 4.22 10.58
C CYS A 385 4.95 3.43 9.39
N GLY A 386 5.65 2.34 9.66
CA GLY A 386 6.19 1.46 8.63
C GLY A 386 5.11 0.78 7.77
N ASN A 387 3.98 0.41 8.40
CA ASN A 387 2.82 -0.20 7.74
C ASN A 387 1.83 0.84 7.19
N ALA A 388 1.80 2.04 7.74
CA ALA A 388 0.82 3.06 7.38
C ALA A 388 0.88 3.49 5.90
N MET A 389 -0.28 3.89 5.36
CA MET A 389 -0.32 4.64 4.11
C MET A 389 0.30 6.03 4.31
N HIS A 390 0.76 6.67 3.24
CA HIS A 390 1.11 8.08 3.31
C HIS A 390 -0.16 8.92 3.20
N VAL A 391 -0.39 9.87 4.11
CA VAL A 391 -1.62 10.68 4.18
C VAL A 391 -1.92 11.35 2.85
N ASP A 392 -0.95 12.03 2.24
CA ASP A 392 -1.19 12.71 0.95
C ASP A 392 -1.49 11.75 -0.22
N ALA A 393 -0.94 10.53 -0.21
CA ALA A 393 -1.16 9.57 -1.29
C ALA A 393 -2.54 8.92 -1.19
N VAL A 394 -2.96 8.53 0.03
CA VAL A 394 -4.33 8.03 0.24
C VAL A 394 -5.36 9.15 0.02
N ALA A 395 -5.05 10.40 0.40
CA ALA A 395 -5.88 11.57 0.11
C ALA A 395 -6.16 11.71 -1.40
N LEU A 396 -5.11 11.64 -2.23
CA LEU A 396 -5.24 11.67 -3.68
C LEU A 396 -6.10 10.51 -4.20
N ALA A 397 -5.84 9.28 -3.76
CA ALA A 397 -6.59 8.11 -4.19
C ALA A 397 -8.09 8.23 -3.85
N MET A 398 -8.40 8.74 -2.65
CA MET A 398 -9.78 8.99 -2.21
C MET A 398 -10.46 10.07 -3.05
N VAL A 399 -9.78 11.20 -3.31
CA VAL A 399 -10.34 12.28 -4.15
C VAL A 399 -10.59 11.81 -5.57
N LEU A 400 -9.69 11.00 -6.15
CA LEU A 400 -9.92 10.38 -7.46
C LEU A 400 -11.12 9.44 -7.41
N ALA A 401 -11.28 8.62 -6.37
CA ALA A 401 -12.44 7.73 -6.23
C ALA A 401 -13.77 8.51 -6.14
N MET A 402 -13.81 9.51 -5.25
CA MET A 402 -14.99 10.37 -5.04
C MET A 402 -15.31 11.21 -6.29
N SER A 403 -14.30 11.60 -7.08
CA SER A 403 -14.48 12.34 -8.33
C SER A 403 -15.20 11.53 -9.41
N LEU A 404 -15.20 10.20 -9.31
CA LEU A 404 -15.90 9.33 -10.25
C LEU A 404 -17.36 9.10 -9.86
N VAL A 405 -17.78 9.51 -8.66
CA VAL A 405 -19.14 9.35 -8.15
C VAL A 405 -20.03 10.49 -8.64
N SER A 406 -21.28 10.18 -9.01
CA SER A 406 -22.36 11.13 -9.21
C SER A 406 -23.10 11.36 -7.90
N TRP A 407 -22.95 12.55 -7.33
CA TRP A 407 -23.51 12.90 -6.03
C TRP A 407 -24.98 13.35 -6.10
N GLU A 408 -25.51 13.66 -7.29
CA GLU A 408 -26.95 13.95 -7.51
C GLU A 408 -27.86 12.74 -7.30
N HIS A 409 -27.38 11.52 -7.57
CA HIS A 409 -28.18 10.30 -7.50
C HIS A 409 -28.22 9.66 -6.10
N CYS A 410 -27.45 10.20 -5.16
CA CYS A 410 -27.24 9.59 -3.84
C CYS A 410 -28.49 9.61 -2.93
N ASP A 411 -29.40 10.55 -3.18
CA ASP A 411 -30.64 10.73 -2.39
C ASP A 411 -31.84 9.91 -2.91
N LYS A 412 -31.73 9.29 -4.10
CA LYS A 412 -32.80 8.49 -4.71
C LYS A 412 -32.51 7.00 -4.60
N ARG A 413 -32.51 6.46 -3.37
CA ARG A 413 -32.35 5.02 -3.13
C ARG A 413 -33.64 4.26 -3.44
N GLU A 414 -33.99 4.16 -4.71
CA GLU A 414 -34.80 3.06 -5.21
C GLU A 414 -34.05 2.32 -6.32
N SER A 415 -33.82 1.03 -6.02
CA SER A 415 -33.54 -0.08 -6.93
C SER A 415 -33.55 0.29 -8.43
N THR A 416 -32.37 0.35 -9.05
CA THR A 416 -32.28 0.30 -10.52
C THR A 416 -31.22 -0.68 -11.00
N ALA A 417 -31.52 -1.22 -12.18
CA ALA A 417 -31.12 -2.50 -12.72
C ALA A 417 -29.61 -2.67 -12.97
N ALA A 418 -29.17 -3.93 -12.95
CA ALA A 418 -27.81 -4.34 -13.24
C ALA A 418 -27.36 -3.89 -14.64
N CYS A 419 -26.42 -2.94 -14.69
CA CYS A 419 -25.67 -2.60 -15.90
C CYS A 419 -24.74 -3.78 -16.25
N HIS A 420 -25.07 -4.52 -17.30
CA HIS A 420 -24.30 -5.65 -17.81
C HIS A 420 -23.08 -5.21 -18.65
N SER A 421 -22.33 -4.21 -18.17
CA SER A 421 -21.07 -3.82 -18.80
C SER A 421 -19.96 -4.79 -18.41
N ASN A 422 -19.17 -5.21 -19.40
CA ASN A 422 -18.01 -6.08 -19.19
C ASN A 422 -17.09 -5.49 -18.11
N ALA A 423 -16.55 -6.34 -17.25
CA ALA A 423 -15.56 -6.00 -16.24
C ALA A 423 -14.37 -5.26 -16.87
N VAL A 424 -14.07 -4.04 -16.40
CA VAL A 424 -12.90 -3.31 -16.91
C VAL A 424 -11.98 -2.89 -15.78
N VAL A 425 -10.74 -3.31 -15.93
CA VAL A 425 -9.61 -2.92 -15.09
C VAL A 425 -8.69 -2.09 -15.96
N PHE A 426 -8.41 -0.86 -15.53
CA PHE A 426 -7.41 -0.02 -16.18
C PHE A 426 -6.16 0.07 -15.31
N THR A 427 -5.01 -0.24 -15.87
CA THR A 427 -3.73 -0.05 -15.19
C THR A 427 -3.00 1.12 -15.81
N PHE A 428 -2.74 2.14 -15.00
CA PHE A 428 -1.96 3.28 -15.42
C PHE A 428 -0.48 2.90 -15.35
N GLN A 429 0.23 3.10 -16.45
CA GLN A 429 1.69 3.13 -16.41
C GLN A 429 2.10 4.53 -15.96
N THR A 430 3.12 4.63 -15.11
CA THR A 430 3.76 5.92 -14.84
C THR A 430 4.03 6.59 -16.17
N VAL A 431 3.57 7.85 -16.32
CA VAL A 431 3.83 8.69 -17.48
C VAL A 431 5.34 8.97 -17.53
N GLU A 432 6.10 8.00 -18.03
CA GLU A 432 7.35 8.29 -18.71
C GLU A 432 6.94 8.91 -20.03
N LYS A 433 7.47 10.11 -20.32
CA LYS A 433 7.11 10.93 -21.47
C LYS A 433 6.86 10.07 -22.72
N GLY A 434 5.64 10.16 -23.29
CA GLY A 434 5.40 9.80 -24.69
C GLY A 434 4.67 8.48 -25.01
N LYS A 435 4.11 7.73 -24.05
CA LYS A 435 3.26 6.57 -24.40
C LYS A 435 1.85 6.69 -23.84
N ARG A 436 0.85 6.75 -24.73
CA ARG A 436 -0.58 6.64 -24.38
C ARG A 436 -0.83 5.35 -23.58
N PRO A 437 -1.78 5.36 -22.62
CA PRO A 437 -2.12 4.17 -21.86
C PRO A 437 -2.61 3.07 -22.81
N GLN A 438 -1.96 1.91 -22.76
CA GLN A 438 -2.37 0.75 -23.54
C GLN A 438 -3.55 0.07 -22.83
N GLY A 439 -4.70 0.02 -23.48
CA GLY A 439 -5.76 -0.93 -23.13
C GLY A 439 -5.26 -2.37 -23.25
N LEU A 440 -5.93 -3.30 -22.56
CA LEU A 440 -5.61 -4.73 -22.60
C LEU A 440 -5.43 -5.22 -24.05
N PRO A 441 -4.32 -5.90 -24.40
CA PRO A 441 -4.16 -6.45 -25.73
C PRO A 441 -5.28 -7.44 -26.04
N HIS A 442 -5.95 -7.22 -27.17
CA HIS A 442 -7.10 -7.95 -27.72
C HIS A 442 -6.94 -9.50 -27.69
N LYS A 443 -5.70 -10.01 -27.66
CA LYS A 443 -5.41 -11.45 -27.56
C LYS A 443 -5.83 -12.09 -26.23
N ALA A 444 -5.90 -11.33 -25.13
CA ALA A 444 -6.35 -11.86 -23.83
C ALA A 444 -7.88 -12.04 -23.74
N LEU A 445 -8.65 -11.29 -24.53
CA LEU A 445 -10.12 -11.42 -24.64
C LEU A 445 -10.54 -12.62 -25.51
N LEU A 446 -9.71 -13.00 -26.49
CA LEU A 446 -10.03 -14.09 -27.42
C LEU A 446 -9.79 -15.50 -26.84
N SER A 447 -8.88 -15.66 -25.86
CA SER A 447 -8.65 -16.98 -25.23
C SER A 447 -9.82 -17.43 -24.35
N MET A 448 -10.66 -16.51 -23.88
CA MET A 448 -11.85 -16.83 -23.08
C MET A 448 -13.09 -17.19 -23.93
N LYS A 449 -13.14 -16.79 -25.21
CA LYS A 449 -14.26 -17.17 -26.11
C LYS A 449 -14.17 -18.62 -26.60
N ARG A 450 -12.99 -19.25 -26.60
CA ARG A 450 -12.81 -20.63 -27.10
C ARG A 450 -13.24 -21.74 -26.13
N LEU A 451 -13.59 -21.40 -24.88
CA LEU A 451 -14.06 -22.38 -23.89
C LEU A 451 -15.59 -22.52 -23.82
N ARG A 452 -16.34 -21.84 -24.70
CA ARG A 452 -17.81 -21.79 -24.62
C ARG A 452 -18.56 -22.54 -25.73
N ASN A 453 -17.90 -22.99 -26.80
CA ASN A 453 -18.52 -23.76 -27.88
C ASN A 453 -17.88 -25.14 -27.99
N GLY A 454 -18.47 -26.13 -27.33
CA GLY A 454 -18.11 -27.53 -27.53
C GLY A 454 -18.87 -28.14 -28.72
N LYS A 455 -18.18 -29.01 -29.46
CA LYS A 455 -18.58 -30.38 -29.88
C LYS A 455 -18.03 -30.72 -31.28
N GLY A 456 -17.35 -31.87 -31.38
CA GLY A 456 -17.48 -32.73 -32.56
C GLY A 456 -16.19 -33.19 -33.25
N LYS A 457 -15.90 -34.48 -33.02
CA LYS A 457 -15.35 -35.48 -33.95
C LYS A 457 -13.83 -35.70 -34.05
N ALA A 458 -13.55 -37.00 -34.09
CA ALA A 458 -12.29 -37.71 -34.02
C ALA A 458 -11.56 -37.81 -35.37
N ALA A 459 -10.24 -38.06 -35.32
CA ALA A 459 -9.62 -39.27 -35.90
C ALA A 459 -8.07 -39.17 -35.89
N ARG A 460 -7.43 -40.30 -35.52
CA ARG A 460 -6.14 -40.88 -36.00
C ARG A 460 -4.86 -40.03 -35.93
N SER A 461 -3.63 -40.54 -35.72
CA SER A 461 -2.99 -41.75 -35.19
C SER A 461 -1.48 -41.56 -35.49
N ARG A 462 -0.62 -42.32 -34.79
CA ARG A 462 0.84 -42.54 -34.99
C ARG A 462 1.77 -41.55 -34.30
N SER A 463 2.88 -41.93 -33.68
CA SER A 463 3.40 -43.22 -33.13
C SER A 463 4.79 -42.93 -32.54
N VAL A 464 5.11 -43.54 -31.38
CA VAL A 464 6.46 -44.04 -30.97
C VAL A 464 7.51 -42.95 -30.65
N SER A 465 8.35 -42.99 -29.61
CA SER A 465 8.99 -44.11 -28.88
C SER A 465 9.33 -43.78 -27.41
N HIS A 466 9.46 -44.88 -26.66
CA HIS A 466 9.99 -45.10 -25.32
C HIS A 466 11.24 -44.32 -24.89
N ALA A 467 11.27 -43.98 -23.59
CA ALA A 467 12.39 -44.33 -22.71
C ALA A 467 11.88 -44.55 -21.28
N THR A 468 11.93 -45.81 -20.87
CA THR A 468 11.72 -46.34 -19.52
C THR A 468 12.93 -46.05 -18.63
N CYS A 469 12.70 -45.70 -17.36
CA CYS A 469 13.55 -46.17 -16.27
C CYS A 469 12.78 -46.19 -14.95
N GLN A 470 12.55 -47.40 -14.44
CA GLN A 470 12.10 -47.68 -13.07
C GLN A 470 13.24 -47.36 -12.10
N VAL A 471 12.93 -46.80 -10.93
CA VAL A 471 13.74 -47.02 -9.73
C VAL A 471 12.83 -47.38 -8.57
N HIS A 472 13.28 -48.44 -7.90
CA HIS A 472 12.68 -49.19 -6.82
C HIS A 472 12.39 -48.38 -5.55
N SER A 473 11.33 -48.87 -4.91
CA SER A 473 11.05 -48.91 -3.48
C SER A 473 12.23 -48.75 -2.53
N ASP A 474 12.02 -47.95 -1.49
CA ASP A 474 12.40 -48.39 -0.14
C ASP A 474 11.38 -47.95 0.92
N ARG A 475 10.80 -48.96 1.56
CA ARG A 475 9.85 -48.88 2.67
C ARG A 475 10.63 -49.00 3.97
N LYS A 476 10.55 -47.99 4.85
CA LYS A 476 10.74 -48.17 6.30
C LYS A 476 9.51 -47.67 7.06
N ARG A 477 8.70 -48.63 7.53
CA ARG A 477 7.84 -48.57 8.73
C ARG A 477 8.77 -48.47 9.96
N LYS A 478 8.46 -47.92 11.14
CA LYS A 478 7.23 -47.58 11.87
C LYS A 478 7.71 -46.77 13.10
N SER A 479 6.93 -45.81 13.59
CA SER A 479 6.52 -45.75 15.01
C SER A 479 5.49 -44.65 15.18
N ALA A 480 4.36 -45.05 15.78
CA ALA A 480 3.23 -44.20 16.10
C ALA A 480 3.43 -43.63 17.50
N ALA A 481 3.24 -42.34 17.66
CA ALA A 481 2.92 -41.71 18.93
C ALA A 481 1.61 -40.95 18.74
N GLN A 482 0.54 -41.47 19.35
CA GLN A 482 -0.73 -40.79 19.50
C GLN A 482 -0.52 -39.59 20.44
N SER A 483 -0.84 -38.39 19.95
CA SER A 483 -1.28 -37.31 20.83
C SER A 483 -2.43 -36.60 20.13
N SER A 484 -3.49 -36.40 20.89
CA SER A 484 -4.76 -35.81 20.55
C SER A 484 -4.61 -34.33 20.25
N ASP A 485 -4.95 -33.91 19.04
CA ASP A 485 -5.29 -32.52 18.73
C ASP A 485 -6.29 -32.46 17.58
N ALA A 486 -7.34 -31.67 17.78
CA ALA A 486 -8.52 -31.55 16.94
C ALA A 486 -8.20 -31.20 15.46
N PRO A 487 -9.01 -31.66 14.49
CA PRO A 487 -8.71 -31.43 13.08
C PRO A 487 -8.92 -29.95 12.72
N LYS A 488 -7.82 -29.24 12.45
CA LYS A 488 -7.85 -27.96 11.73
C LYS A 488 -8.42 -28.20 10.32
N GLN A 489 -9.69 -27.89 10.14
CA GLN A 489 -10.34 -27.86 8.83
C GLN A 489 -9.59 -26.88 7.91
N ARG A 490 -8.94 -27.43 6.87
CA ARG A 490 -8.47 -26.67 5.72
C ARG A 490 -9.69 -26.24 4.92
N ARG A 491 -10.07 -24.96 4.99
CA ARG A 491 -11.08 -24.39 4.10
C ARG A 491 -10.50 -24.20 2.70
N SER A 492 -11.18 -24.76 1.70
CA SER A 492 -10.85 -24.53 0.29
C SER A 492 -11.43 -23.18 -0.17
N LEU A 493 -10.79 -22.53 -1.15
CA LEU A 493 -11.27 -21.28 -1.75
C LEU A 493 -12.72 -21.37 -2.26
N GLY A 494 -13.22 -22.56 -2.60
CA GLY A 494 -14.60 -22.76 -3.02
C GLY A 494 -15.63 -22.49 -1.92
N SER A 495 -15.28 -22.67 -0.64
CA SER A 495 -16.16 -22.40 0.50
C SER A 495 -16.29 -20.90 0.85
N LEU A 496 -15.48 -20.03 0.24
CA LEU A 496 -15.50 -18.58 0.50
C LEU A 496 -16.44 -17.80 -0.43
N PHE A 497 -16.98 -18.46 -1.48
CA PHE A 497 -17.81 -17.86 -2.54
C PHE A 497 -19.13 -18.63 -2.75
N GLY A 498 -19.53 -19.44 -1.75
CA GLY A 498 -20.80 -20.17 -1.75
C GLY A 498 -21.95 -19.29 -1.29
#